data_AF-A0A7S0DYE4-F1
#
_entry.id   AF-A0A7S0DYE4-F1
#
_cell.length_a   1.000
_cell.length_b   1.000
_cell.length_c   1.000
_cell.angle_alpha   90.00
_cell.angle_beta   90.00
_cell.angle_gamma   90.00
#
_symmetry.space_group_name_H-M   'P 1'
#
loop_
_entity.id
_entity.type
_entity.pdbx_description
1 polymer ?
#
loop_
_entity_poly.entity_id
_entity_poly.type
_entity_poly.pdbx_seq_one_letter_code
_entity_poly.pdbx_strand_id
1 'polypeptide(L)'
;LDTRMDGAAGAAGAADAAGAAAALGAVAATGREATAGAAVLASLSYVSSYENQGRLAVRCARGCRCEEQLLDAHRTYAAQERNVSVVEEHAFVITGASATCELQLRVRRTTSSGGHQFQLRGLKLRAPMGRFLRKQGFEL
;
A
#
# COMPACT_ATOMS: atom_id res chain seq x y z
N LEU A 1 -55.78 4.94 -26.59
CA LEU A 1 -56.44 6.14 -26.04
C LEU A 1 -56.81 5.79 -24.61
N ASP A 2 -56.38 6.46 -23.55
CA ASP A 2 -55.89 7.82 -23.41
C ASP A 2 -55.12 7.96 -22.08
N THR A 3 -54.18 8.92 -22.06
CA THR A 3 -53.61 9.74 -20.95
C THR A 3 -53.51 9.21 -19.51
N ARG A 4 -52.35 9.17 -18.80
CA ARG A 4 -51.22 10.10 -18.49
C ARG A 4 -51.45 10.97 -17.24
N MET A 5 -50.37 11.13 -16.45
CA MET A 5 -50.09 12.15 -15.39
C MET A 5 -50.70 11.85 -14.00
N ASP A 6 -50.07 12.01 -12.83
CA ASP A 6 -48.73 12.43 -12.37
C ASP A 6 -48.67 12.10 -10.85
N GLY A 7 -47.47 11.93 -10.29
CA GLY A 7 -47.32 11.85 -8.83
C GLY A 7 -45.91 11.52 -8.35
N ALA A 8 -45.05 12.53 -8.34
CA ALA A 8 -43.68 12.49 -7.83
C ALA A 8 -43.60 12.51 -6.28
N ALA A 9 -42.63 11.77 -5.72
CA ALA A 9 -41.87 12.06 -4.50
C ALA A 9 -40.95 10.84 -4.24
N GLY A 10 -39.65 10.93 -3.98
CA GLY A 10 -38.78 12.05 -3.70
C GLY A 10 -37.31 11.62 -3.82
N ALA A 11 -36.45 12.63 -3.89
CA ALA A 11 -35.02 12.53 -4.10
C ALA A 11 -34.24 12.06 -2.85
N ALA A 12 -33.12 11.37 -3.10
CA ALA A 12 -31.83 11.55 -2.43
C ALA A 12 -30.78 10.87 -3.33
N GLY A 13 -29.74 11.50 -3.87
CA GLY A 13 -28.96 12.61 -3.34
C GLY A 13 -27.77 12.06 -2.54
N ALA A 14 -26.57 12.46 -2.96
CA ALA A 14 -25.24 12.21 -2.37
C ALA A 14 -24.62 10.84 -2.70
N ALA A 15 -23.57 10.73 -3.54
CA ALA A 15 -22.27 11.39 -3.53
C ALA A 15 -21.45 11.09 -2.26
N ASP A 16 -20.18 10.77 -2.50
CA ASP A 16 -19.05 10.76 -1.56
C ASP A 16 -19.01 9.67 -0.48
N ALA A 17 -18.48 8.50 -0.86
CA ALA A 17 -17.74 7.65 0.08
C ALA A 17 -16.24 7.93 -0.09
N ALA A 18 -15.76 8.86 0.73
CA ALA A 18 -14.38 9.28 0.84
C ALA A 18 -13.43 8.08 0.97
N GLY A 19 -12.79 7.71 -0.15
CA GLY A 19 -11.60 6.87 -0.13
C GLY A 19 -10.43 7.74 0.30
N ALA A 20 -9.84 7.45 1.47
CA ALA A 20 -8.59 8.07 1.88
C ALA A 20 -7.46 7.59 0.94
N ALA A 21 -7.29 8.29 -0.19
CA ALA A 21 -6.13 8.16 -1.05
C ALA A 21 -5.04 9.08 -0.48
N ALA A 22 -4.10 8.52 0.28
CA ALA A 22 -2.89 9.23 0.66
C ALA A 22 -1.95 9.26 -0.55
N ALA A 23 -2.08 10.30 -1.39
CA ALA A 23 -1.11 10.59 -2.45
C ALA A 23 0.03 11.42 -1.84
N LEU A 24 1.18 10.77 -1.56
CA LEU A 24 2.40 11.47 -1.20
C LEU A 24 3.12 11.87 -2.50
N GLY A 25 2.98 13.14 -2.89
CA GLY A 25 3.70 13.71 -4.02
C GLY A 25 5.12 14.12 -3.61
N ALA A 26 6.13 13.44 -4.14
CA ALA A 26 7.51 13.90 -4.07
C ALA A 26 7.78 14.89 -5.23
N VAL A 27 8.18 16.11 -4.91
CA VAL A 27 8.54 17.13 -5.90
C VAL A 27 9.95 16.79 -6.43
N ALA A 28 10.04 16.43 -7.70
CA ALA A 28 11.32 16.12 -8.36
C ALA A 28 11.96 17.40 -8.92
N ALA A 29 13.20 17.66 -8.50
CA ALA A 29 14.08 18.62 -9.14
C ALA A 29 14.30 18.26 -10.63
N THR A 30 14.33 19.29 -11.47
CA THR A 30 14.52 19.19 -12.92
C THR A 30 15.88 18.63 -13.29
N GLY A 31 15.90 17.62 -14.15
CA GLY A 31 17.05 17.26 -14.99
C GLY A 31 17.93 16.13 -14.46
N ARG A 32 17.49 14.87 -14.66
CA ARG A 32 18.40 13.78 -14.99
C ARG A 32 17.61 12.60 -15.58
N GLU A 33 18.06 12.18 -16.76
CA GLU A 33 17.65 10.97 -17.47
C GLU A 33 17.52 9.80 -16.50
N ALA A 34 16.41 9.06 -16.61
CA ALA A 34 16.07 7.95 -15.71
C ALA A 34 17.15 6.87 -15.75
N THR A 35 18.11 6.95 -14.83
CA THR A 35 18.98 5.82 -14.50
C THR A 35 18.10 4.63 -14.19
N ALA A 36 18.33 3.52 -14.90
CA ALA A 36 17.66 2.22 -14.73
C ALA A 36 17.21 2.04 -13.27
N GLY A 37 15.89 2.08 -13.07
CA GLY A 37 15.34 2.46 -11.77
C GLY A 37 15.83 1.55 -10.66
N ALA A 38 16.34 2.18 -9.61
CA ALA A 38 16.92 1.49 -8.48
C ALA A 38 15.92 0.49 -7.89
N ALA A 39 16.39 -0.71 -7.55
CA ALA A 39 15.67 -1.54 -6.62
C ALA A 39 15.65 -0.82 -5.26
N VAL A 40 14.58 -0.93 -4.49
CA VAL A 40 14.44 -0.38 -3.14
C VAL A 40 13.77 -1.47 -2.29
N LEU A 41 14.32 -1.75 -1.12
CA LEU A 41 13.66 -2.60 -0.14
C LEU A 41 12.69 -1.74 0.67
N ALA A 42 11.39 -1.97 0.49
CA ALA A 42 10.35 -1.38 1.31
C ALA A 42 10.04 -2.30 2.48
N SER A 43 9.74 -1.71 3.62
CA SER A 43 9.34 -2.44 4.82
C SER A 43 8.19 -1.72 5.51
N LEU A 44 7.08 -2.43 5.69
CA LEU A 44 5.89 -1.95 6.37
C LEU A 44 5.85 -2.54 7.78
N SER A 45 5.72 -1.68 8.79
CA SER A 45 5.41 -2.14 10.14
C SER A 45 3.94 -1.91 10.48
N TYR A 46 3.28 -2.91 11.05
CA TYR A 46 1.84 -2.85 11.38
C TYR A 46 1.52 -3.65 12.64
N VAL A 47 0.39 -3.35 13.27
CA VAL A 47 -0.09 -4.10 14.44
C VAL A 47 -0.90 -5.29 13.96
N SER A 48 -0.52 -6.46 14.46
CA SER A 48 -1.24 -7.72 14.34
C SER A 48 -1.90 -8.08 15.68
N SER A 49 -3.10 -8.66 15.63
CA SER A 49 -3.89 -8.98 16.83
C SER A 49 -4.84 -10.17 16.57
N TYR A 50 -5.46 -10.67 17.64
CA TYR A 50 -6.39 -11.79 17.59
C TYR A 50 -7.78 -11.38 17.06
N GLU A 51 -8.30 -10.20 17.39
CA GLU A 51 -9.68 -9.82 17.00
C GLU A 51 -9.73 -8.50 16.23
N ASN A 52 -10.79 -8.34 15.43
CA ASN A 52 -11.15 -7.12 14.71
C ASN A 52 -10.11 -6.60 13.69
N GLN A 53 -9.15 -7.44 13.29
CA GLN A 53 -8.11 -7.11 12.33
C GLN A 53 -8.60 -7.30 10.88
N GLY A 54 -8.14 -6.40 10.02
CA GLY A 54 -8.40 -6.41 8.60
C GLY A 54 -7.22 -6.92 7.78
N ARG A 55 -7.46 -7.05 6.47
CA ARG A 55 -6.43 -7.35 5.47
C ARG A 55 -6.07 -6.09 4.70
N LEU A 56 -4.79 -5.93 4.38
CA LEU A 56 -4.27 -4.85 3.55
C LEU A 56 -3.72 -5.42 2.25
N ALA A 57 -4.13 -4.86 1.12
CA ALA A 57 -3.46 -5.06 -0.16
C ALA A 57 -2.53 -3.88 -0.45
N VAL A 58 -1.29 -4.17 -0.84
CA VAL A 58 -0.28 -3.18 -1.21
C VAL A 58 0.09 -3.42 -2.66
N ARG A 59 0.03 -2.37 -3.49
CA ARG A 59 0.41 -2.44 -4.90
C ARG A 59 1.15 -1.19 -5.35
N CYS A 60 2.03 -1.35 -6.33
CA CYS A 60 2.66 -0.22 -7.01
C CYS A 60 1.69 0.31 -8.08
N ALA A 61 1.35 1.60 -8.00
CA ALA A 61 0.35 2.23 -8.87
C ALA A 61 1.00 2.99 -10.04
N ARG A 62 2.08 3.74 -9.76
CA ARG A 62 2.77 4.57 -10.76
C ARG A 62 4.26 4.67 -10.44
N GLY A 63 5.10 4.84 -11.46
CA GLY A 63 6.52 5.22 -11.28
C GLY A 63 7.41 4.19 -10.57
N CYS A 64 6.93 2.95 -10.41
CA CYS A 64 7.63 1.79 -9.85
C CYS A 64 6.82 0.50 -10.09
N ARG A 65 7.44 -0.66 -9.81
CA ARG A 65 6.83 -1.98 -9.94
C ARG A 65 7.12 -2.83 -8.70
N CYS A 66 6.12 -3.55 -8.24
CA CYS A 66 6.22 -4.55 -7.17
C CYS A 66 5.10 -5.57 -7.34
N GLU A 67 5.30 -6.77 -6.81
CA GLU A 67 4.22 -7.75 -6.69
C GLU A 67 3.17 -7.26 -5.68
N GLU A 68 1.89 -7.56 -5.93
CA GLU A 68 0.84 -7.25 -4.96
C GLU A 68 1.11 -8.01 -3.67
N GLN A 69 1.17 -7.29 -2.55
CA GLN A 69 1.32 -7.87 -1.22
C GLN A 69 -0.04 -7.93 -0.56
N LEU A 70 -0.41 -9.10 -0.03
CA LEU A 70 -1.61 -9.26 0.78
C LEU A 70 -1.20 -9.56 2.22
N LEU A 71 -1.45 -8.61 3.12
CA LEU A 71 -1.10 -8.69 4.52
C LEU A 71 -2.37 -8.92 5.35
N ASP A 72 -2.40 -10.03 6.10
CA ASP A 72 -3.46 -10.30 7.05
C ASP A 72 -2.96 -9.98 8.46
N ALA A 73 -3.55 -8.94 9.08
CA ALA A 73 -3.13 -8.53 10.42
C ALA A 73 -3.80 -9.38 11.52
N HIS A 74 -4.64 -10.34 11.16
CA HIS A 74 -5.18 -11.31 12.10
C HIS A 74 -4.18 -12.45 12.36
N ARG A 75 -3.93 -12.72 13.64
CA ARG A 75 -3.15 -13.89 14.08
C ARG A 75 -4.05 -14.95 14.70
N THR A 76 -3.84 -16.20 14.30
CA THR A 76 -4.43 -17.37 14.94
C THR A 76 -3.43 -17.97 15.91
N TYR A 77 -3.47 -17.58 17.19
CA TYR A 77 -2.60 -18.13 18.22
C TYR A 77 -3.21 -19.33 18.97
N ALA A 78 -2.35 -20.10 19.63
CA ALA A 78 -2.76 -20.99 20.73
C ALA A 78 -3.41 -20.15 21.86
N ALA A 79 -4.32 -20.75 22.63
CA ALA A 79 -5.21 -20.04 23.57
C ALA A 79 -4.50 -19.10 24.58
N GLN A 80 -3.22 -19.31 24.84
CA GLN A 80 -2.41 -18.57 25.81
C GLN A 80 -1.92 -17.19 25.30
N GLU A 81 -1.99 -16.89 24.00
CA GLU A 81 -1.45 -15.64 23.41
C GLU A 81 -2.55 -14.73 22.82
N ARG A 82 -3.83 -14.99 23.12
CA ARG A 82 -4.98 -14.28 22.51
C ARG A 82 -5.08 -12.78 22.82
N ASN A 83 -4.37 -12.28 23.84
CA ASN A 83 -4.50 -10.90 24.32
C ASN A 83 -3.30 -10.00 24.02
N VAL A 84 -2.34 -10.44 23.19
CA VAL A 84 -1.18 -9.63 22.83
C VAL A 84 -1.29 -9.09 21.41
N SER A 85 -1.30 -7.77 21.29
CA SER A 85 -1.07 -7.10 20.01
C SER A 85 0.42 -7.01 19.76
N VAL A 86 0.87 -7.45 18.59
CA VAL A 86 2.29 -7.52 18.24
C VAL A 86 2.55 -6.67 17.00
N VAL A 87 3.65 -5.90 17.02
CA VAL A 87 4.10 -5.17 15.83
C VAL A 87 4.86 -6.13 14.93
N GLU A 88 4.37 -6.28 13.70
CA GLU A 88 5.02 -7.03 12.63
C GLU A 88 5.77 -6.09 11.69
N GLU A 89 6.75 -6.66 10.98
CA GLU A 89 7.45 -5.99 9.89
C GLU A 89 7.41 -6.89 8.65
N HIS A 90 6.88 -6.37 7.53
CA HIS A 90 6.81 -7.07 6.24
C HIS A 90 7.61 -6.32 5.18
N ALA A 91 8.60 -6.98 4.61
CA ALA A 91 9.49 -6.41 3.62
C ALA A 91 9.20 -6.92 2.22
N PHE A 92 9.26 -6.04 1.22
CA PHE A 92 9.07 -6.37 -0.19
C PHE A 92 9.93 -5.47 -1.08
N VAL A 93 10.25 -5.97 -2.27
CA VAL A 93 11.11 -5.26 -3.22
C VAL A 93 10.28 -4.41 -4.16
N ILE A 94 10.69 -3.15 -4.30
CA ILE A 94 10.18 -2.23 -5.31
C ILE A 94 11.27 -2.07 -6.36
N THR A 95 10.92 -2.26 -7.62
CA THR A 95 11.83 -2.11 -8.77
C THR A 95 11.42 -0.92 -9.62
N GLY A 96 12.35 -0.35 -10.38
CA GLY A 96 12.05 0.80 -11.21
C GLY A 96 11.69 2.05 -10.40
N ALA A 97 12.11 2.12 -9.13
CA ALA A 97 11.71 3.20 -8.24
C ALA A 97 12.19 4.55 -8.78
N SER A 98 11.24 5.46 -9.01
CA SER A 98 11.49 6.83 -9.46
C SER A 98 10.97 7.83 -8.42
N ALA A 99 11.26 9.12 -8.62
CA ALA A 99 10.66 10.19 -7.83
C ALA A 99 9.11 10.24 -7.92
N THR A 100 8.52 9.51 -8.88
CA THR A 100 7.06 9.42 -9.05
C THR A 100 6.49 8.08 -8.58
N CYS A 101 7.24 7.29 -7.80
CA CYS A 101 6.76 6.02 -7.28
C CYS A 101 5.58 6.23 -6.32
N GLU A 102 4.44 5.65 -6.68
CA GLU A 102 3.22 5.68 -5.90
C GLU A 102 2.88 4.27 -5.42
N LEU A 103 2.85 4.08 -4.10
CA LEU A 103 2.36 2.88 -3.45
C LEU A 103 0.91 3.08 -3.04
N GLN A 104 0.05 2.17 -3.44
CA GLN A 104 -1.34 2.17 -3.04
C GLN A 104 -1.58 1.08 -2.00
N LEU A 105 -2.01 1.52 -0.82
CA LEU A 105 -2.38 0.67 0.31
C LEU A 105 -3.91 0.69 0.42
N ARG A 106 -4.55 -0.48 0.32
CA ARG A 106 -6.01 -0.60 0.36
C ARG A 106 -6.44 -1.68 1.36
N VAL A 107 -7.19 -1.25 2.37
CA VAL A 107 -7.87 -2.18 3.28
C VAL A 107 -8.95 -2.95 2.52
N ARG A 108 -8.91 -4.28 2.61
CA ARG A 108 -9.84 -5.18 1.93
C ARG A 108 -11.10 -5.34 2.77
N ARG A 109 -12.24 -5.48 2.07
CA ARG A 109 -13.53 -5.81 2.69
C ARG A 109 -13.61 -7.24 3.20
N THR A 110 -12.72 -8.12 2.74
CA THR A 110 -12.63 -9.51 3.23
C THR A 110 -11.73 -9.54 4.46
N THR A 111 -12.19 -10.18 5.53
CA THR A 111 -11.48 -10.33 6.80
C THR A 111 -11.46 -11.79 7.25
N SER A 112 -10.47 -12.17 8.05
CA SER A 112 -10.35 -13.45 8.72
C SER A 112 -10.78 -13.41 10.19
N SER A 113 -11.07 -12.22 10.75
CA SER A 113 -11.36 -12.03 12.18
C SER A 113 -12.58 -11.17 12.48
N GLY A 114 -13.45 -10.94 11.49
CA GLY A 114 -14.71 -10.19 11.66
C GLY A 114 -14.61 -8.66 11.61
N GLY A 115 -13.40 -8.08 11.61
CA GLY A 115 -13.18 -6.62 11.53
C GLY A 115 -12.38 -6.18 10.30
N HIS A 116 -12.29 -4.87 10.07
CA HIS A 116 -11.56 -4.29 8.94
C HIS A 116 -10.44 -3.33 9.37
N GLN A 117 -10.07 -3.34 10.64
CA GLN A 117 -9.07 -2.40 11.14
C GLN A 117 -7.65 -2.87 10.77
N PHE A 118 -6.87 -1.99 10.16
CA PHE A 118 -5.45 -2.23 9.91
C PHE A 118 -4.65 -1.05 10.45
N GLN A 119 -3.82 -1.29 11.47
CA GLN A 119 -3.02 -0.23 12.09
C GLN A 119 -1.61 -0.24 11.52
N LEU A 120 -1.33 0.64 10.56
CA LEU A 120 0.01 0.88 10.06
C LEU A 120 0.82 1.71 11.07
N ARG A 121 2.02 1.25 11.40
CA ARG A 121 2.97 1.95 12.29
C ARG A 121 4.05 2.70 11.53
N GLY A 122 4.46 2.20 10.37
CA GLY A 122 5.48 2.87 9.59
C GLY A 122 5.75 2.22 8.24
N LEU A 123 6.38 3.01 7.36
CA LEU A 123 6.93 2.58 6.08
C LEU A 123 8.40 3.03 6.06
N LYS A 124 9.31 2.08 5.86
CA LYS A 124 10.75 2.31 5.71
C LYS A 124 11.15 1.97 4.29
N LEU A 125 11.97 2.81 3.67
CA LEU A 125 12.57 2.55 2.37
C LEU A 125 14.08 2.47 2.55
N ARG A 126 14.69 1.42 2.04
CA ARG A 126 16.15 1.25 2.02
C ARG A 126 16.60 1.03 0.59
N ALA A 127 17.42 1.93 0.08
CA ALA A 127 18.13 1.65 -1.17
C ALA A 127 19.11 0.50 -0.91
N PRO A 128 19.06 -0.62 -1.65
CA PRO A 128 20.17 -1.54 -1.70
C PRO A 128 21.36 -0.73 -2.16
N MET A 129 22.46 -0.82 -1.42
CA MET A 129 23.69 -0.18 -1.81
C MET A 129 24.14 -0.78 -3.15
N GLY A 130 23.77 -0.13 -4.25
CA GLY A 130 24.30 -0.43 -5.55
C GLY A 130 25.77 -0.07 -5.52
N ARG A 131 26.62 -1.10 -5.40
CA ARG A 131 28.03 -1.01 -5.76
C ARG A 131 28.10 -0.44 -7.17
N PHE A 132 28.38 0.85 -7.26
CA PHE A 132 28.96 1.48 -8.43
C PHE A 132 30.40 0.96 -8.56
N LEU A 133 30.58 -0.35 -8.80
CA LEU A 133 31.79 -0.84 -9.43
C LEU A 133 31.71 -0.37 -10.88
N ARG A 134 32.03 0.91 -11.09
CA ARG A 134 32.62 1.32 -12.35
C ARG A 134 33.80 0.36 -12.51
N LYS A 135 33.70 -0.56 -13.47
CA LYS A 135 34.89 -1.04 -14.16
C LYS A 135 35.57 0.23 -14.69
N GLN A 136 36.48 0.82 -13.91
CA GLN A 136 37.52 1.62 -14.51
C GLN A 136 38.34 0.60 -15.29
N GLY A 137 38.14 0.59 -16.60
CA GLY A 137 39.05 -0.09 -17.51
C GLY A 137 40.42 0.49 -17.25
N PHE A 138 41.28 -0.32 -16.65
CA PHE A 138 42.71 -0.09 -16.64
C PHE A 138 43.26 -0.97 -17.76
N GLU A 139 43.23 -0.45 -18.98
CA GLU A 139 44.14 -0.88 -20.04
C GLU A 139 45.29 0.14 -20.04
N LEU A 140 46.48 -0.32 -19.63
CA LEU A 140 47.77 -0.23 -20.30
C LEU A 140 48.85 -0.79 -19.36
#